data_AF-A0A968MI99-F1
#
_entry.id   AF-A0A968MI99-F1
#
_cell.length_a   1.000
_cell.length_b   1.000
_cell.length_c   1.000
_cell.angle_alpha   90.00
_cell.angle_beta   90.00
_cell.angle_gamma   90.00
#
_symmetry.space_group_name_H-M   'P 1'
#
loop_
_entity.id
_entity.type
_entity.pdbx_description
1 polymer ?
#
loop_
_entity_poly.entity_id
_entity_poly.type
_entity_poly.pdbx_seq_one_letter_code
_entity_poly.pdbx_strand_id
1 'polypeptide(L)'
;MQKNGNPSGHSLIQRIEYVKNAAQIIKRNFWTGVGTGDVKDEFMSQYENSESQLDLKWRLRAHNQYVTFLLTFGIIGFSWIMFSFFFPVFYEKKHLDFLAIIFLLIAFLSMLNEDTLETHTGISFFAFFYSFFILGYKKKI
;
A
#
# COMPACT_ATOMS: atom_id res chain seq x y z
N MET A 1 40.84 -1.88 -5.58
CA MET A 1 39.78 -0.86 -5.43
C MET A 1 38.44 -1.56 -5.62
N GLN A 2 37.75 -1.92 -4.53
CA GLN A 2 36.44 -2.61 -4.58
C GLN A 2 35.35 -1.61 -5.02
N LYS A 3 34.83 -1.77 -6.23
CA LYS A 3 33.58 -1.12 -6.67
C LYS A 3 32.39 -1.89 -6.10
N ASN A 4 32.15 -1.78 -4.78
CA ASN A 4 30.98 -2.40 -4.17
C ASN A 4 29.88 -1.37 -4.02
N GLY A 5 29.09 -1.20 -5.09
CA GLY A 5 27.81 -0.50 -5.07
C GLY A 5 26.73 -1.32 -4.38
N ASN A 6 27.02 -1.87 -3.19
CA ASN A 6 26.06 -2.63 -2.41
C ASN A 6 25.05 -1.64 -1.79
N PRO A 7 23.76 -1.68 -2.17
CA PRO A 7 22.73 -0.78 -1.63
C PRO A 7 22.31 -1.14 -0.21
N SER A 8 22.85 -2.23 0.36
CA SER A 8 22.56 -2.69 1.71
C SER A 8 22.93 -1.63 2.76
N GLY A 9 21.94 -1.18 3.54
CA GLY A 9 22.13 -0.20 4.62
C GLY A 9 21.74 1.24 4.29
N HIS A 10 21.37 1.54 3.04
CA HIS A 10 20.85 2.85 2.65
C HIS A 10 19.33 2.76 2.41
N SER A 11 18.53 3.20 3.40
CA SER A 11 17.07 3.02 3.43
C SER A 11 16.34 3.55 2.19
N LEU A 12 16.81 4.67 1.61
CA LEU A 12 16.23 5.24 0.39
C LEU A 12 16.51 4.38 -0.84
N ILE A 13 17.73 3.86 -0.98
CA ILE A 13 18.13 3.02 -2.13
C ILE A 13 17.38 1.69 -2.09
N GLN A 14 17.23 1.12 -0.88
CA GLN A 14 16.41 -0.08 -0.66
C GLN A 14 14.95 0.15 -1.08
N ARG A 15 14.32 1.27 -0.67
CA ARG A 15 12.95 1.60 -1.07
C ARG A 15 12.78 1.70 -2.58
N ILE A 16 13.75 2.29 -3.29
CA ILE A 16 13.73 2.39 -4.75
C ILE A 16 13.77 1.00 -5.38
N GLU A 17 14.67 0.12 -4.90
CA GLU A 17 14.76 -1.26 -5.37
C GLU A 17 13.46 -2.05 -5.10
N TYR A 18 12.82 -1.85 -3.95
CA TYR A 18 11.56 -2.52 -3.62
C TYR A 18 10.44 -2.10 -4.57
N VAL A 19 10.29 -0.79 -4.83
CA VAL A 19 9.28 -0.26 -5.76
C VAL A 19 9.55 -0.71 -7.19
N LYS A 20 10.82 -0.75 -7.61
CA LYS A 20 11.22 -1.22 -8.94
C LYS A 20 10.84 -2.69 -9.15
N ASN A 21 11.12 -3.54 -8.17
CA ASN A 21 10.74 -4.96 -8.24
C ASN A 21 9.22 -5.15 -8.17
N ALA A 22 8.53 -4.39 -7.31
CA ALA A 22 7.07 -4.38 -7.25
C ALA A 22 6.46 -4.00 -8.61
N ALA A 23 6.99 -2.99 -9.29
CA ALA A 23 6.51 -2.55 -10.60
C ALA A 23 6.65 -3.64 -11.68
N GLN A 24 7.73 -4.44 -11.63
CA GLN A 24 7.90 -5.58 -12.54
C GLN A 24 6.87 -6.69 -12.29
N ILE A 25 6.61 -7.02 -11.01
CA ILE A 25 5.59 -8.00 -10.63
C ILE A 25 4.20 -7.53 -11.04
N ILE A 26 3.87 -6.26 -10.77
CA ILE A 26 2.60 -5.63 -11.17
C ILE A 26 2.44 -5.68 -12.68
N LYS A 27 3.49 -5.43 -13.47
CA LYS A 27 3.41 -5.47 -14.94
C LYS A 27 3.03 -6.86 -15.45
N ARG A 28 3.50 -7.93 -14.81
CA ARG A 28 3.13 -9.31 -15.17
C ARG A 28 1.71 -9.67 -14.75
N ASN A 29 1.27 -9.18 -13.59
CA ASN A 29 0.01 -9.56 -12.95
C ASN A 29 -0.98 -8.38 -12.84
N PHE A 30 -1.00 -7.50 -13.85
CA PHE A 30 -1.66 -6.20 -13.75
C PHE A 30 -3.16 -6.27 -13.48
N TRP A 31 -3.85 -7.26 -14.05
CA TRP A 31 -5.31 -7.33 -14.02
C TRP A 31 -5.85 -7.82 -12.67
N THR A 32 -5.35 -8.97 -12.21
CA THR A 32 -5.87 -9.70 -11.05
C THR A 32 -4.94 -9.70 -9.85
N GLY A 33 -3.70 -9.24 -10.02
CA GLY A 33 -2.66 -9.35 -9.00
C GLY A 33 -2.18 -10.78 -8.82
N VAL A 34 -1.31 -10.96 -7.83
CA VAL A 34 -0.69 -12.25 -7.49
C VAL A 34 -1.45 -13.00 -6.38
N GLY A 35 -2.42 -12.37 -5.72
CA GLY A 35 -3.10 -12.94 -4.56
C GLY A 35 -2.35 -12.70 -3.25
N THR A 36 -3.07 -12.77 -2.13
CA THR A 36 -2.54 -12.44 -0.78
C THR A 36 -1.46 -13.41 -0.29
N GLY A 37 -1.53 -14.67 -0.70
CA GLY A 37 -0.57 -15.72 -0.32
C GLY A 37 0.78 -15.59 -1.03
N ASP A 38 0.75 -15.22 -2.32
CA ASP A 38 1.91 -15.39 -3.21
C ASP A 38 2.81 -14.16 -3.28
N VAL A 39 2.43 -13.04 -2.65
CA VAL A 39 3.22 -11.79 -2.67
C VAL A 39 4.66 -12.04 -2.21
N LYS A 40 4.90 -12.89 -1.19
CA LYS A 40 6.27 -13.09 -0.66
C LYS A 40 7.11 -13.82 -1.70
N ASP A 41 6.53 -14.86 -2.27
CA ASP A 41 7.21 -15.77 -3.17
C ASP A 41 7.50 -15.10 -4.51
N GLU A 42 6.58 -14.27 -5.01
CA GLU A 42 6.79 -13.43 -6.19
C GLU A 42 7.89 -12.38 -5.98
N PHE A 43 7.97 -11.76 -4.81
CA PHE A 43 9.10 -10.86 -4.50
C PHE A 43 10.43 -11.62 -4.46
N MET A 44 10.47 -12.79 -3.81
CA MET A 44 11.68 -13.61 -3.74
C MET A 44 12.16 -14.05 -5.12
N SER A 45 11.25 -14.59 -5.93
CA SER A 45 11.49 -14.96 -7.34
C SER A 45 11.95 -13.76 -8.16
N GLN A 46 11.34 -12.58 -7.96
CA GLN A 46 11.74 -11.37 -8.67
C GLN A 46 13.16 -10.93 -8.32
N TYR A 47 13.58 -11.01 -7.04
CA TYR A 47 14.95 -10.66 -6.64
C TYR A 47 16.00 -11.62 -7.20
N GLU A 48 15.66 -12.90 -7.35
CA GLU A 48 16.52 -13.90 -7.99
C GLU A 48 16.66 -13.62 -9.48
N ASN A 49 15.55 -13.34 -10.17
CA ASN A 49 15.53 -13.03 -11.60
C ASN A 49 16.22 -11.71 -11.95
N SER A 50 16.22 -10.73 -11.05
CA SER A 50 16.84 -9.42 -11.28
C SER A 50 18.34 -9.37 -10.93
N GLU A 51 18.98 -10.50 -10.61
CA GLU A 51 20.35 -10.58 -10.07
C GLU A 51 20.62 -9.55 -8.97
N SER A 52 19.67 -9.38 -8.05
CA SER A 52 19.74 -8.30 -7.07
C SER A 52 20.99 -8.42 -6.19
N GLN A 53 21.77 -7.34 -6.12
CA GLN A 53 22.95 -7.23 -5.24
C GLN A 53 22.58 -7.08 -3.76
N LEU A 54 21.28 -7.06 -3.43
CA LEU A 54 20.81 -7.04 -2.04
C LEU A 54 21.03 -8.41 -1.38
N ASP A 55 21.65 -8.39 -0.19
CA ASP A 55 21.72 -9.56 0.67
C ASP A 55 20.31 -10.12 0.91
N LEU A 56 20.20 -11.45 1.06
CA LEU A 56 18.93 -12.15 1.36
C LEU A 56 18.13 -11.50 2.51
N LYS A 57 18.81 -10.99 3.54
CA LYS A 57 18.19 -10.31 4.69
C LYS A 57 17.49 -8.99 4.36
N TRP A 58 17.84 -8.35 3.24
CA TRP A 58 17.27 -7.07 2.78
C TRP A 58 16.31 -7.24 1.61
N ARG A 59 15.96 -8.48 1.22
CA ARG A 59 14.95 -8.76 0.20
C ARG A 59 13.55 -8.67 0.82
N LEU A 60 13.08 -7.44 1.00
CA LEU A 60 11.78 -7.15 1.61
C LEU A 60 10.75 -6.71 0.56
N ARG A 61 9.48 -6.68 0.96
CA ARG A 61 8.38 -6.13 0.15
C ARG A 61 8.44 -4.61 0.14
N ALA A 62 7.77 -3.98 -0.83
CA ALA A 62 7.56 -2.55 -0.80
C ALA A 62 6.61 -2.18 0.35
N HIS A 63 7.08 -1.38 1.30
CA HIS A 63 6.26 -0.84 2.39
C HIS A 63 5.43 0.35 1.92
N ASN A 64 4.43 0.08 1.09
CA ASN A 64 3.51 1.08 0.59
C ASN A 64 2.17 0.40 0.29
N GLN A 65 1.14 0.73 1.07
CA GLN A 65 -0.14 0.05 1.04
C GLN A 65 -0.76 0.03 -0.37
N TYR A 66 -0.58 1.09 -1.16
CA TYR A 66 -1.14 1.18 -2.52
C TYR A 66 -0.43 0.24 -3.49
N VAL A 67 0.90 0.17 -3.40
CA VAL A 67 1.71 -0.78 -4.17
C VAL A 67 1.33 -2.20 -3.76
N THR A 68 1.19 -2.45 -2.46
CA THR A 68 0.79 -3.75 -1.92
C THR A 68 -0.60 -4.14 -2.42
N PHE A 69 -1.59 -3.25 -2.40
CA PHE A 69 -2.92 -3.52 -2.94
C PHE A 69 -2.90 -3.80 -4.45
N LEU A 70 -2.19 -2.99 -5.24
CA LEU A 70 -2.12 -3.15 -6.69
C LEU A 70 -1.41 -4.45 -7.06
N LEU A 71 -0.34 -4.81 -6.35
CA LEU A 71 0.39 -6.05 -6.58
C LEU A 71 -0.43 -7.27 -6.16
N THR A 72 -1.13 -7.19 -5.04
CA THR A 72 -1.91 -8.30 -4.48
C THR A 72 -3.19 -8.56 -5.26
N PHE A 73 -3.95 -7.52 -5.60
CA PHE A 73 -5.30 -7.65 -6.15
C PHE A 73 -5.44 -7.15 -7.60
N GLY A 74 -4.35 -6.64 -8.18
CA GLY A 74 -4.37 -6.06 -9.52
C GLY A 74 -5.18 -4.77 -9.58
N ILE A 75 -5.34 -4.26 -10.80
CA ILE A 75 -6.09 -3.02 -11.04
C ILE A 75 -7.56 -3.17 -10.67
N ILE A 76 -8.15 -4.36 -10.87
CA ILE A 76 -9.57 -4.60 -10.58
C ILE A 76 -9.82 -4.48 -9.07
N GLY A 77 -9.04 -5.19 -8.26
CA GLY A 77 -9.20 -5.14 -6.81
C GLY A 77 -8.76 -3.78 -6.25
N PHE A 78 -7.70 -3.18 -6.78
CA PHE A 78 -7.27 -1.84 -6.39
C PHE A 78 -8.38 -0.80 -6.63
N SER A 79 -8.99 -0.79 -7.83
CA SER A 79 -10.12 0.09 -8.14
C SER A 79 -11.31 -0.16 -7.24
N TRP A 80 -11.61 -1.41 -6.89
CA TRP A 80 -12.68 -1.75 -5.96
C TRP A 80 -12.43 -1.23 -4.53
N ILE A 81 -11.19 -1.35 -4.04
CA ILE A 81 -10.80 -0.84 -2.71
C ILE A 81 -10.88 0.68 -2.70
N MET A 82 -10.33 1.36 -3.71
CA MET A 82 -10.43 2.81 -3.83
C MET A 82 -11.89 3.27 -3.91
N PHE A 83 -12.71 2.59 -4.70
CA PHE A 83 -14.14 2.85 -4.77
C PHE A 83 -14.79 2.71 -3.39
N SER A 84 -14.48 1.66 -2.64
CA SER A 84 -15.02 1.42 -1.29
C SER A 84 -14.64 2.51 -0.30
N PHE A 85 -13.45 3.12 -0.42
CA PHE A 85 -13.08 4.26 0.44
C PHE A 85 -13.75 5.56 0.06
N PHE A 86 -13.92 5.85 -1.23
CA PHE A 86 -14.41 7.15 -1.68
C PHE A 86 -15.93 7.21 -1.83
N PHE A 87 -16.58 6.12 -2.24
CA PHE A 87 -18.02 6.08 -2.49
C PHE A 87 -18.86 6.55 -1.28
N PRO A 88 -18.64 6.04 -0.05
CA PRO A 88 -19.40 6.49 1.13
C PRO A 88 -19.21 7.97 1.44
N VAL A 89 -18.01 8.52 1.18
CA VAL A 89 -17.67 9.92 1.44
C VAL A 89 -18.48 10.87 0.55
N PHE A 90 -18.64 10.51 -0.73
CA PHE A 90 -19.44 11.29 -1.67
C PHE A 90 -20.94 11.08 -1.46
N TYR A 91 -21.36 9.84 -1.22
CA TYR A 91 -22.77 9.49 -0.99
C TYR A 91 -23.35 10.21 0.24
N GLU A 92 -22.62 10.21 1.37
CA GLU A 92 -23.04 10.88 2.61
C GLU A 92 -22.72 12.39 2.64
N LYS A 93 -22.26 12.96 1.51
CA LYS A 93 -21.85 14.36 1.36
C LYS A 93 -20.78 14.81 2.40
N LYS A 94 -19.96 13.86 2.86
CA LYS A 94 -18.88 14.07 3.83
C LYS A 94 -17.65 14.77 3.26
N HIS A 95 -17.58 14.89 1.94
CA HIS A 95 -16.60 15.73 1.26
C HIS A 95 -16.68 17.23 1.61
N LEU A 96 -17.73 17.66 2.34
CA LEU A 96 -17.86 19.02 2.87
C LEU A 96 -17.53 19.11 4.37
N ASP A 97 -17.27 17.97 5.01
CA ASP A 97 -16.96 17.88 6.44
C ASP A 97 -15.45 17.92 6.66
N PHE A 98 -14.98 19.00 7.29
CA PHE A 98 -13.57 19.21 7.56
C PHE A 98 -12.93 18.07 8.36
N LEU A 99 -13.64 17.51 9.35
CA LEU A 99 -13.11 16.44 10.19
C LEU A 99 -12.99 15.12 9.43
N ALA A 100 -13.95 14.81 8.57
CA ALA A 100 -13.88 13.61 7.73
C ALA A 100 -12.73 13.70 6.72
N ILE A 101 -12.56 14.86 6.07
CA ILE A 101 -11.49 15.07 5.08
C ILE A 101 -10.12 15.00 5.73
N ILE A 102 -9.90 15.65 6.87
CA ILE A 102 -8.58 15.67 7.52
C ILE A 102 -8.20 14.28 8.02
N PHE A 103 -9.17 13.52 8.56
CA PHE A 103 -8.96 12.13 8.96
C PHE A 103 -8.54 11.27 7.76
N LEU A 104 -9.29 11.33 6.65
CA LEU A 104 -8.95 10.58 5.44
C LEU A 104 -7.57 10.97 4.90
N LEU A 105 -7.26 12.27 4.86
CA LEU A 105 -5.97 12.76 4.38
C LEU A 105 -4.82 12.20 5.23
N ILE A 106 -4.93 12.25 6.56
CA ILE A 106 -3.92 11.69 7.47
C ILE A 106 -3.79 10.17 7.27
N ALA A 107 -4.91 9.46 7.20
CA ALA A 107 -4.92 8.02 7.02
C ALA A 107 -4.27 7.60 5.69
N PHE A 108 -4.64 8.26 4.58
CA PHE A 108 -4.08 7.99 3.26
C PHE A 108 -2.60 8.39 3.13
N LEU A 109 -2.15 9.46 3.80
CA LEU A 109 -0.74 9.81 3.88
C LEU A 109 0.07 8.77 4.67
N SER A 110 -0.47 8.25 5.77
CA SER A 110 0.15 7.16 6.54
C SER A 110 0.41 5.93 5.67
N MET A 111 -0.58 5.56 4.85
CA MET A 111 -0.52 4.42 3.93
C MET A 111 0.54 4.54 2.82
N LEU A 112 1.12 5.73 2.58
CA LEU A 112 2.23 5.89 1.63
C LEU A 112 3.55 5.32 2.16
N ASN A 113 3.75 5.33 3.48
CA ASN A 113 5.00 4.92 4.11
C ASN A 113 4.96 3.50 4.67
N GLU A 114 3.78 2.99 5.01
CA GLU A 114 3.60 1.71 5.69
C GLU A 114 2.31 1.02 5.24
N ASP A 115 2.27 -0.31 5.39
CA ASP A 115 1.07 -1.12 5.18
C ASP A 115 0.14 -1.05 6.42
N THR A 116 -0.36 0.14 6.73
CA THR A 116 -1.15 0.43 7.94
C THR A 116 -2.35 -0.52 8.09
N LEU A 117 -3.03 -0.88 7.00
CA LEU A 117 -4.25 -1.71 7.03
C LEU A 117 -3.97 -3.21 7.19
N GLU A 118 -2.72 -3.65 7.06
CA GLU A 118 -2.34 -5.04 7.33
C GLU A 118 -2.13 -5.32 8.82
N THR A 119 -1.93 -4.27 9.63
CA THR A 119 -1.80 -4.39 11.07
C THR A 119 -3.16 -4.39 11.75
N HIS A 120 -3.35 -5.27 12.76
CA HIS A 120 -4.59 -5.33 13.54
C HIS A 120 -4.95 -3.98 14.18
N THR A 121 -3.96 -3.27 14.72
CA THR A 121 -4.15 -1.95 15.32
C THR A 121 -4.58 -0.92 14.28
N GLY A 122 -3.89 -0.88 13.12
CA GLY A 122 -4.17 0.09 12.07
C GLY A 122 -5.54 -0.12 11.43
N ILE A 123 -5.93 -1.37 11.12
CA ILE A 123 -7.26 -1.66 10.58
C ILE A 123 -8.37 -1.34 11.58
N SER A 124 -8.18 -1.64 12.86
CA SER A 124 -9.17 -1.34 13.90
C SER A 124 -9.38 0.17 14.08
N PHE A 125 -8.29 0.92 14.15
CA PHE A 125 -8.32 2.38 14.23
C PHE A 125 -9.01 2.98 13.00
N PHE A 126 -8.60 2.56 11.80
CA PHE A 126 -9.17 3.04 10.56
C PHE A 126 -10.67 2.74 10.47
N ALA A 127 -11.08 1.49 10.70
CA ALA A 127 -12.47 1.07 10.59
C ALA A 127 -13.39 1.82 11.56
N PHE A 128 -12.95 2.03 12.82
CA PHE A 128 -13.72 2.76 13.81
C PHE A 128 -13.92 4.23 13.40
N PHE A 129 -12.84 4.96 13.15
CA PHE A 129 -12.92 6.39 12.84
C PHE A 129 -13.53 6.66 11.47
N TYR A 130 -13.26 5.81 10.48
CA TYR A 130 -13.91 5.89 9.17
C TYR A 130 -15.43 5.75 9.33
N SER A 131 -15.90 4.72 10.04
CA SER A 131 -17.34 4.54 10.28
C SER A 131 -17.95 5.69 11.08
N PHE A 132 -17.25 6.17 12.10
CA PHE A 132 -17.70 7.27 12.95
C PHE A 132 -17.86 8.58 12.17
N PHE A 133 -16.85 9.00 11.39
CA PHE A 133 -16.89 10.25 10.65
C PHE A 133 -17.80 10.20 9.43
N ILE A 134 -17.90 9.03 8.77
CA ILE A 134 -18.71 8.90 7.56
C ILE A 134 -20.19 8.64 7.87
N LEU A 135 -20.50 7.71 8.76
CA LEU A 135 -21.88 7.28 9.03
C LEU A 135 -22.45 7.88 10.32
N GLY A 136 -21.65 7.92 11.39
CA GLY A 136 -22.12 8.29 12.72
C GLY A 136 -22.32 9.79 12.92
N TYR A 137 -21.41 10.62 12.39
CA TYR A 137 -21.42 12.06 12.63
C TYR A 137 -22.36 12.78 11.67
N LYS A 138 -23.66 12.94 11.98
CA LYS A 138 -24.53 13.81 11.17
C LYS A 138 -24.31 15.27 11.54
N LYS A 139 -23.65 16.03 10.66
CA LYS A 139 -23.59 17.48 10.74
C LYS A 139 -25.01 18.02 10.56
N LYS A 140 -25.56 18.64 11.60
CA LYS A 140 -26.81 19.42 11.51
C LYS A 140 -26.50 20.59 10.58
N ILE A 141 -27.12 20.61 9.40
CA ILE A 141 -27.09 21.74 8.47
C ILE A 141 -27.96 22.85 9.06
#